data_AF-A0A929G6L9-F1
#
_entry.id   AF-A0A929G6L9-F1
#
_cell.length_a   1.000
_cell.length_b   1.000
_cell.length_c   1.000
_cell.angle_alpha   90.00
_cell.angle_beta   90.00
_cell.angle_gamma   90.00
#
_symmetry.space_group_name_H-M   'P 1'
#
loop_
_entity.id
_entity.type
_entity.pdbx_description
1 polymer ?
#
loop_
_entity_poly.entity_id
_entity_poly.type
_entity_poly.pdbx_seq_one_letter_code
_entity_poly.pdbx_strand_id
1 'polypeptide(L)'
;REQPNGGGYGLVISGDGYYSIQIIVVEGDWDPLVDWTASDVIRQGNDTNHIRAVCDGSHLALFVNGQLLAEATDTTYSAGDIGLVACTLEEDEPTEIHFDNLVVRRP
;
A
#
# COMPACT_ATOMS: atom_id res chain seq x y z
N ARG A 1 3.68 0.56 -8.12
CA ARG A 1 4.06 0.40 -9.54
C ARG A 1 3.73 -1.02 -9.93
N GLU A 2 2.53 -1.23 -10.45
CA GLU A 2 2.07 -2.56 -10.82
C GLU A 2 2.63 -2.92 -12.21
N GLN A 3 3.05 -4.17 -12.36
CA GLN A 3 3.54 -4.75 -13.59
C GLN A 3 2.46 -5.65 -14.19
N PRO A 4 2.38 -5.80 -15.52
CA PRO A 4 1.42 -6.69 -16.17
C PRO A 4 1.45 -8.16 -15.73
N ASN A 5 2.54 -8.61 -15.08
CA ASN A 5 2.70 -9.96 -14.56
C ASN A 5 2.30 -10.09 -13.08
N GLY A 6 1.66 -9.08 -12.50
CA GLY A 6 1.24 -9.04 -11.10
C GLY A 6 2.33 -8.62 -10.11
N GLY A 7 3.57 -8.42 -10.56
CA GLY A 7 4.63 -7.89 -9.70
C GLY A 7 4.48 -6.39 -9.44
N GLY A 8 5.15 -5.87 -8.42
CA GLY A 8 5.13 -4.44 -8.15
C GLY A 8 5.48 -4.03 -6.73
N TYR A 9 4.95 -2.89 -6.30
CA TYR A 9 5.04 -2.43 -4.91
C TYR A 9 3.64 -2.22 -4.35
N GLY A 10 3.41 -2.75 -3.15
CA GLY A 10 2.23 -2.48 -2.33
C GLY A 10 2.59 -1.52 -1.20
N LEU A 11 1.90 -0.38 -1.12
CA LEU A 11 1.97 0.53 0.02
C LEU A 11 0.61 0.48 0.69
N VAL A 12 0.50 -0.29 1.77
CA VAL A 12 -0.78 -0.80 2.28
C VAL A 12 -1.00 -0.43 3.75
N ILE A 13 -2.28 -0.33 4.12
CA ILE A 13 -2.73 -0.30 5.50
C ILE A 13 -3.73 -1.43 5.73
N SER A 14 -3.93 -1.81 7.00
CA SER A 14 -4.94 -2.77 7.44
C SER A 14 -5.98 -2.12 8.35
N GLY A 15 -7.17 -2.72 8.42
CA GLY A 15 -8.30 -2.21 9.21
C GLY A 15 -8.06 -2.25 10.74
N ASP A 16 -7.11 -3.06 11.20
CA ASP A 16 -6.68 -3.17 12.60
C ASP A 16 -5.51 -2.23 12.95
N GLY A 17 -5.15 -1.30 12.07
CA GLY A 17 -4.25 -0.20 12.37
C GLY A 17 -2.77 -0.48 12.12
N TYR A 18 -2.44 -1.36 11.17
CA TYR A 18 -1.08 -1.59 10.72
C TYR A 18 -0.84 -1.03 9.32
N TYR A 19 0.44 -0.80 9.01
CA TYR A 19 0.89 -0.42 7.68
C TYR A 19 2.12 -1.23 7.26
N SER A 20 2.38 -1.27 5.96
CA SER A 20 3.58 -1.88 5.40
C SER A 20 3.91 -1.33 4.01
N ILE A 21 5.18 -1.43 3.62
CA ILE A 21 5.63 -1.32 2.23
C ILE A 21 6.14 -2.69 1.82
N GLN A 22 5.60 -3.22 0.73
CA GLN A 22 5.81 -4.58 0.27
C GLN A 22 6.30 -4.56 -1.18
N ILE A 23 7.22 -5.44 -1.52
CA ILE A 23 7.53 -5.79 -2.90
C ILE A 23 6.75 -7.05 -3.26
N ILE A 24 6.06 -7.01 -4.40
CA ILE A 24 5.24 -8.11 -4.90
C ILE A 24 6.02 -8.74 -6.05
N VAL A 25 6.37 -10.02 -5.92
CA VAL A 25 7.11 -10.74 -6.96
C VAL A 25 6.16 -11.54 -7.87
N VAL A 26 6.69 -12.05 -8.99
CA VAL A 26 5.93 -12.90 -9.91
C VAL A 26 5.47 -14.15 -9.17
N GLU A 27 4.20 -14.54 -9.34
CA GLU A 27 3.44 -15.53 -8.55
C GLU A 27 2.72 -14.96 -7.31
N GLY A 28 2.88 -13.67 -7.02
CA GLY A 28 2.03 -12.94 -6.07
C GLY A 28 2.47 -13.01 -4.62
N ASP A 29 3.69 -13.46 -4.33
CA ASP A 29 4.28 -13.38 -3.00
C ASP A 29 4.58 -11.92 -2.63
N TRP A 30 4.31 -11.57 -1.37
CA TRP A 30 4.51 -10.24 -0.80
C TRP A 30 5.66 -10.30 0.21
N ASP A 31 6.79 -9.67 -0.14
CA ASP A 31 7.95 -9.55 0.73
C ASP A 31 8.03 -8.15 1.33
N PRO A 32 8.22 -8.01 2.66
CA PRO A 32 8.25 -6.71 3.29
C PRO A 32 9.56 -5.96 2.96
N LEU A 33 9.42 -4.75 2.40
CA LEU A 33 10.47 -3.73 2.46
C LEU A 33 10.42 -2.97 3.79
N VAL A 34 9.21 -2.87 4.36
CA VAL A 34 8.93 -2.41 5.72
C VAL A 34 7.96 -3.40 6.35
N ASP A 35 8.36 -4.07 7.42
CA ASP A 35 7.50 -5.01 8.15
C ASP A 35 6.21 -4.36 8.64
N TRP A 36 5.17 -5.17 8.78
CA TRP A 36 3.89 -4.73 9.35
C TRP A 36 4.11 -4.07 10.72
N THR A 37 3.77 -2.78 10.80
CA THR A 37 4.00 -1.94 11.97
C THR A 37 2.71 -1.27 12.38
N ALA A 38 2.40 -1.27 13.69
CA ALA A 38 1.20 -0.65 14.23
C ALA A 38 1.32 0.90 14.23
N SER A 39 0.21 1.60 14.02
CA SER A 39 0.15 3.06 14.13
C SER A 39 -1.21 3.57 14.59
N ASP A 40 -1.22 4.40 15.62
CA ASP A 40 -2.43 5.13 16.08
C ASP A 40 -2.93 6.17 15.06
N VAL A 41 -2.16 6.45 14.01
CA VAL A 41 -2.54 7.35 12.93
C VAL A 41 -3.63 6.74 12.05
N ILE A 42 -3.66 5.41 11.95
CA ILE A 42 -4.62 4.69 11.11
C ILE A 42 -5.93 4.59 11.87
N ARG A 43 -6.98 5.18 11.31
CA ARG A 43 -8.33 5.08 11.87
C ARG A 43 -8.86 3.68 11.61
N GLN A 44 -9.27 3.01 12.67
CA GLN A 44 -9.79 1.64 12.62
C GLN A 44 -11.32 1.63 12.45
N GLY A 45 -11.89 0.46 12.15
CA GLY A 45 -13.33 0.29 11.93
C GLY A 45 -13.76 0.88 10.58
N ASN A 46 -14.92 1.56 10.56
CA ASN A 46 -15.52 2.10 9.32
C ASN A 46 -15.11 3.56 9.03
N ASP A 47 -14.11 4.08 9.72
CA ASP A 47 -13.63 5.44 9.51
C ASP A 47 -12.78 5.56 8.23
N THR A 48 -12.80 6.76 7.63
CA THR A 48 -12.04 7.02 6.40
C THR A 48 -10.59 7.37 6.69
N ASN A 49 -9.66 6.70 5.99
CA ASN A 49 -8.24 7.04 5.96
C ASN A 49 -7.88 7.73 4.65
N HIS A 50 -7.06 8.79 4.72
CA HIS A 50 -6.50 9.44 3.53
C HIS A 50 -5.09 8.93 3.28
N ILE A 51 -4.93 8.12 2.23
CA ILE A 51 -3.67 7.47 1.89
C ILE A 51 -2.98 8.22 0.75
N ARG A 52 -1.67 8.45 0.89
CA ARG A 52 -0.81 8.92 -0.20
C ARG A 52 0.41 8.02 -0.31
N ALA A 53 0.50 7.31 -1.43
CA ALA A 53 1.67 6.55 -1.83
C ALA A 53 2.54 7.40 -2.76
N VAL A 54 3.83 7.50 -2.47
CA VAL A 54 4.83 8.18 -3.31
C VAL A 54 5.77 7.12 -3.87
N CYS A 55 6.06 7.23 -5.16
CA CYS A 55 7.00 6.38 -5.87
C CYS A 55 7.90 7.25 -6.76
N ASP A 56 8.94 7.85 -6.17
CA ASP A 56 9.86 8.77 -6.83
C ASP A 56 11.24 8.12 -7.03
N GLY A 57 11.59 7.81 -8.28
CA GLY A 57 12.82 7.05 -8.57
C GLY A 57 12.85 5.71 -7.81
N SER A 58 13.82 5.51 -6.93
CA SER A 58 13.92 4.34 -6.05
C SER A 58 13.25 4.54 -4.67
N HIS A 59 12.78 5.75 -4.38
CA HIS A 59 12.19 6.11 -3.09
C HIS A 59 10.68 5.81 -3.09
N LEU A 60 10.26 5.07 -2.06
CA LEU A 60 8.88 4.74 -1.76
C LEU A 60 8.51 5.38 -0.42
N ALA A 61 7.37 6.05 -0.34
CA ALA A 61 6.88 6.60 0.92
C ALA A 61 5.37 6.45 1.07
N LEU A 62 4.94 6.02 2.25
CA LEU A 62 3.55 5.87 2.63
C LEU A 62 3.17 6.94 3.65
N PHE A 63 2.21 7.78 3.27
CA PHE A 63 1.57 8.72 4.17
C PHE A 63 0.13 8.28 4.44
N VAL A 64 -0.29 8.37 5.69
CA VAL A 64 -1.68 8.11 6.10
C VAL A 64 -2.15 9.29 6.96
N ASN A 65 -3.33 9.81 6.66
CA ASN A 65 -3.93 10.95 7.36
C ASN A 65 -3.00 12.16 7.48
N GLY A 66 -2.13 12.36 6.48
CA GLY A 66 -1.18 13.47 6.39
C GLY A 66 0.16 13.23 7.09
N GLN A 67 0.35 12.11 7.79
CA GLN A 67 1.59 11.77 8.47
C GLN A 67 2.37 10.71 7.69
N LEU A 68 3.70 10.85 7.63
CA LEU A 68 4.59 9.86 7.04
C LEU A 68 4.71 8.68 8.00
N LEU A 69 4.34 7.47 7.55
CA LEU A 69 4.43 6.26 8.36
C LEU A 69 5.59 5.35 7.95
N ALA A 70 5.92 5.30 6.66
CA ALA A 70 6.96 4.42 6.16
C ALA A 70 7.72 5.03 4.98
N GLU A 71 9.00 4.70 4.88
CA GLU A 71 9.83 4.92 3.72
C GLU A 71 10.65 3.67 3.42
N ALA A 72 10.86 3.40 2.13
CA ALA A 72 11.75 2.35 1.66
C ALA A 72 12.53 2.82 0.43
N THR A 73 13.67 2.20 0.19
CA THR A 73 14.43 2.38 -1.04
C THR A 73 14.56 1.04 -1.74
N ASP A 74 14.07 0.94 -2.97
CA ASP A 74 14.19 -0.26 -3.79
C ASP A 74 14.27 0.11 -5.28
N THR A 75 14.97 -0.71 -6.08
CA THR A 75 15.23 -0.45 -7.50
C THR A 75 14.64 -1.51 -8.45
N THR A 76 13.89 -2.47 -7.93
CA THR A 76 13.39 -3.62 -8.70
C THR A 76 12.43 -3.20 -9.81
N TYR A 77 11.48 -2.29 -9.52
CA TYR A 77 10.49 -1.81 -10.48
C TYR A 77 10.63 -0.30 -10.72
N SER A 78 11.15 0.08 -11.89
CA SER A 78 11.42 1.49 -12.23
C SER A 78 10.24 2.22 -12.87
N ALA A 79 9.27 1.50 -13.42
CA ALA A 79 8.05 2.01 -14.03
C ALA A 79 6.91 1.01 -13.82
N GLY A 80 5.67 1.40 -14.09
CA GLY A 80 4.50 0.52 -13.98
C GLY A 80 3.23 1.35 -13.85
N ASP A 81 2.09 0.68 -13.84
CA ASP A 81 0.79 1.30 -13.65
C ASP A 81 0.47 1.48 -12.15
N ILE A 82 -0.71 2.07 -11.89
CA ILE A 82 -1.28 2.21 -10.56
C ILE A 82 -2.48 1.27 -10.44
N GLY A 83 -2.61 0.63 -9.28
CA GLY A 83 -3.73 -0.23 -8.94
C GLY A 83 -4.19 0.05 -7.52
N LEU A 84 -5.44 -0.32 -7.25
CA LEU A 84 -6.02 -0.36 -5.90
C LEU A 84 -6.24 -1.82 -5.54
N VAL A 85 -5.93 -2.16 -4.30
CA VAL A 85 -6.00 -3.54 -3.80
C VAL A 85 -6.72 -3.56 -2.47
N ALA A 86 -7.56 -4.57 -2.28
CA ALA A 86 -8.17 -4.92 -1.02
C ALA A 86 -8.04 -6.42 -0.85
N CYS A 87 -7.56 -6.84 0.31
CA CYS A 87 -7.38 -8.25 0.65
C CYS A 87 -7.94 -8.48 2.06
N THR A 88 -8.54 -9.64 2.27
CA THR A 88 -8.91 -10.15 3.59
C THR A 88 -8.19 -11.47 3.82
N LEU A 89 -7.77 -11.71 5.05
CA LEU A 89 -7.27 -13.01 5.50
C LEU A 89 -8.38 -13.86 6.11
N GLU A 90 -9.53 -13.26 6.41
CA GLU A 90 -10.71 -13.96 6.90
C GLU A 90 -11.41 -14.68 5.75
N GLU A 91 -11.59 -15.99 5.89
CA GLU A 91 -12.24 -16.83 4.87
C GLU A 91 -13.78 -16.78 4.97
N ASP A 92 -14.31 -16.53 6.17
CA ASP A 92 -15.75 -16.64 6.46
C ASP A 92 -16.48 -15.29 6.53
N GLU A 93 -15.74 -14.16 6.57
CA GLU A 93 -16.32 -12.82 6.65
C GLU A 93 -15.88 -11.95 5.46
N PRO A 94 -16.83 -11.49 4.61
CA PRO A 94 -16.49 -10.63 3.50
C PRO A 94 -16.05 -9.25 4.00
N THR A 95 -14.96 -8.76 3.43
CA THR A 95 -14.52 -7.36 3.62
C THR A 95 -14.95 -6.52 2.43
N GLU A 96 -15.50 -5.34 2.68
CA GLU A 96 -15.85 -4.35 1.67
C GLU A 96 -15.03 -3.07 1.89
N ILE A 97 -14.31 -2.63 0.86
CA ILE A 97 -13.48 -1.41 0.90
C ILE A 97 -13.92 -0.49 -0.24
N HIS A 98 -14.18 0.78 0.09
CA HIS A 98 -14.52 1.82 -0.88
C HIS A 98 -13.35 2.76 -1.07
N PHE A 99 -13.04 3.07 -2.34
CA PHE A 99 -12.05 4.07 -2.71
C PHE A 99 -12.75 5.24 -3.39
N ASP A 100 -12.36 6.46 -3.02
CA ASP A 100 -12.88 7.68 -3.63
C ASP A 100 -11.78 8.75 -3.72
N ASN A 101 -11.98 9.77 -4.57
CA ASN A 101 -11.07 10.90 -4.78
C ASN A 101 -9.64 10.51 -5.21
N LEU A 102 -9.52 9.48 -6.06
CA LEU A 102 -8.24 9.06 -6.62
C LEU A 102 -7.60 10.17 -7.48
N VAL A 103 -6.41 10.61 -7.07
CA VAL A 103 -5.59 11.56 -7.83
C VAL A 103 -4.22 10.94 -8.08
N VAL A 104 -3.83 10.84 -9.34
CA VAL A 104 -2.52 10.33 -9.77
C VAL A 104 -1.76 11.46 -10.45
N ARG A 105 -0.52 11.68 -10.02
CA ARG A 105 0.37 12.68 -10.61
C ARG A 105 1.72 12.03 -10.87
N ARG A 106 2.35 12.40 -11.99
CA ARG A 106 3.76 12.10 -12.19
C ARG A 106 4.57 12.99 -11.24
N PRO A 107 5.71 12.51 -10.72
CA PRO A 107 6.69 13.35 -10.04
C PRO A 107 7.04 14.58 -10.87
#